data_AF-A0A9E1UVR0-F1
#
_entry.id   AF-A0A9E1UVR0-F1
#
_cell.length_a   1.000
_cell.length_b   1.000
_cell.length_c   1.000
_cell.angle_alpha   90.00
_cell.angle_beta   90.00
_cell.angle_gamma   90.00
#
_symmetry.space_group_name_H-M   'P 1'
#
loop_
_entity.id
_entity.type
_entity.pdbx_description
1 polymer ?
#
loop_
_entity_poly.entity_id
_entity_poly.type
_entity_poly.pdbx_seq_one_letter_code
_entity_poly.pdbx_strand_id
1 'polypeptide(L)' 'LQRRERLDLTLAAMGKLPDAQREAVTFYALKELSYAEIAEVLGCPINTVKTLIHRGRLRLAELLAEADGIPS' A
#
# COMPACT_ATOMS: atom_id res chain seq x y z
N LEU A 1 -19.76 -5.90 -6.61
CA LEU A 1 -18.93 -4.84 -7.22
C LEU A 1 -18.44 -5.33 -8.56
N GLN A 2 -18.69 -4.57 -9.63
CA GLN A 2 -18.07 -4.86 -10.93
C GLN A 2 -16.55 -4.70 -10.82
N ARG A 3 -15.76 -5.43 -11.63
CA ARG A 3 -14.27 -5.40 -11.56
C ARG A 3 -13.69 -3.98 -11.59
N ARG A 4 -14.32 -3.06 -12.33
CA ARG A 4 -13.91 -1.65 -12.44
C ARG A 4 -14.05 -0.90 -11.12
N GLU A 5 -15.20 -1.06 -10.48
CA GLU A 5 -15.53 -0.40 -9.22
C GLU A 5 -14.57 -0.80 -8.10
N ARG A 6 -14.17 -2.08 -8.04
CA ARG A 6 -13.18 -2.56 -7.08
C ARG A 6 -11.79 -1.95 -7.31
N LEU A 7 -11.41 -1.72 -8.57
CA LEU A 7 -10.16 -1.02 -8.91
C LEU A 7 -10.21 0.44 -8.47
N ASP A 8 -11.31 1.14 -8.75
CA ASP A 8 -11.46 2.55 -8.38
C ASP A 8 -11.42 2.72 -6.85
N LEU A 9 -12.06 1.81 -6.09
CA LEU A 9 -11.94 1.76 -4.62
C LEU A 9 -10.51 1.54 -4.14
N THR A 10 -9.78 0.62 -4.79
CA THR A 10 -8.40 0.32 -4.42
C THR A 10 -7.49 1.51 -4.68
N LEU A 11 -7.66 2.20 -5.80
CA LEU A 11 -6.90 3.41 -6.14
C LEU A 11 -7.21 4.56 -5.17
N ALA A 12 -8.48 4.75 -4.82
CA ALA A 12 -8.88 5.75 -3.83
C ALA A 12 -8.30 5.44 -2.45
N ALA A 13 -8.31 4.18 -2.01
CA ALA A 13 -7.74 3.75 -0.73
C ALA A 13 -6.21 3.89 -0.72
N MET A 14 -5.53 3.51 -1.81
CA MET A 14 -4.09 3.75 -1.99
C MET A 14 -3.75 5.23 -1.84
N GLY A 15 -4.57 6.13 -2.41
CA GLY A 15 -4.38 7.59 -2.29
C GLY A 15 -4.49 8.15 -0.86
N LYS A 16 -5.09 7.41 0.08
CA LYS A 16 -5.20 7.80 1.49
C LYS A 16 -4.04 7.32 2.36
N LEU A 17 -3.15 6.48 1.83
CA LEU A 17 -1.94 6.05 2.54
C LEU A 17 -0.93 7.21 2.64
N PRO A 18 -0.18 7.33 3.75
CA PRO A 18 0.99 8.19 3.82
C PRO A 18 1.96 7.89 2.66
N ASP A 19 2.59 8.93 2.12
CA ASP A 19 3.38 8.85 0.88
C ASP A 19 4.42 7.72 0.90
N ALA A 20 5.22 7.64 1.97
CA ALA A 20 6.24 6.60 2.12
C ALA A 20 5.65 5.16 2.18
N GLN A 21 4.45 4.99 2.75
CA GLN A 21 3.78 3.69 2.77
C GLN A 21 3.22 3.36 1.38
N ARG A 22 2.60 4.33 0.72
CA ARG A 22 2.04 4.19 -0.63
C ARG A 22 3.11 3.82 -1.64
N GLU A 23 4.25 4.49 -1.61
CA GLU A 23 5.39 4.21 -2.48
C GLU A 23 5.95 2.81 -2.22
N ALA A 24 6.23 2.47 -0.97
CA ALA A 24 6.77 1.15 -0.63
C ALA A 24 5.82 0.01 -1.03
N VAL A 25 4.51 0.16 -0.81
CA VAL A 25 3.50 -0.81 -1.25
C VAL A 25 3.42 -0.87 -2.78
N THR A 26 3.48 0.27 -3.46
CA THR A 26 3.44 0.34 -4.94
C THR A 26 4.64 -0.36 -5.55
N PHE A 27 5.85 -0.08 -5.07
CA PHE A 27 7.06 -0.72 -5.57
C PHE A 27 7.06 -2.23 -5.33
N TYR A 28 6.60 -2.67 -4.16
CA TYR A 28 6.52 -4.08 -3.86
C TYR A 28 5.44 -4.81 -4.68
N ALA A 29 4.22 -4.27 -4.73
CA ALA A 29 3.06 -4.96 -5.29
C ALA A 29 2.91 -4.81 -6.81
N LEU A 30 3.35 -3.69 -7.39
CA LEU A 30 3.16 -3.40 -8.82
C LEU A 30 4.46 -3.41 -9.63
N LYS A 31 5.60 -3.14 -8.98
CA LYS A 31 6.92 -3.16 -9.63
C LYS A 31 7.74 -4.40 -9.28
N GLU A 32 7.22 -5.25 -8.39
CA GLU A 32 7.86 -6.50 -7.94
C GLU A 32 9.30 -6.33 -7.44
N LEU A 33 9.62 -5.13 -6.94
CA LEU A 33 10.94 -4.85 -6.40
C LEU A 33 11.15 -5.60 -5.08
N SER A 34 12.37 -6.10 -4.89
CA SER A 34 12.82 -6.65 -3.62
C SER A 34 12.90 -5.55 -2.54
N TYR A 35 12.91 -5.95 -1.27
CA TYR A 35 13.07 -4.97 -0.18
C TYR A 35 14.38 -4.18 -0.25
N ALA A 36 15.44 -4.77 -0.83
CA ALA A 36 16.72 -4.09 -1.02
C ALA A 36 16.62 -3.00 -2.09
N GLU A 37 16.04 -3.31 -3.26
CA GLU A 37 15.82 -2.32 -4.32
C GLU A 37 14.90 -1.19 -3.87
N ILE A 38 13.86 -1.50 -3.10
CA ILE A 38 12.97 -0.47 -2.53
C ILE A 38 13.73 0.42 -1.53
N ALA A 39 14.63 -0.16 -0.73
CA ALA A 39 15.43 0.58 0.23
C ALA A 39 16.38 1.57 -0.47
N GLU A 40 16.98 1.13 -1.59
CA GLU A 40 17.80 1.99 -2.45
C GLU A 40 16.98 3.12 -3.08
N VAL A 41 15.82 2.80 -3.66
CA VAL A 41 14.93 3.78 -4.31
C VAL A 41 14.42 4.83 -3.31
N LEU A 42 14.04 4.40 -2.09
CA LEU A 42 13.51 5.28 -1.05
C LEU A 42 14.58 5.95 -0.19
N GLY A 43 15.87 5.61 -0.39
CA GLY A 43 16.97 6.13 0.42
C GLY A 43 16.81 5.84 1.93
N CYS A 44 16.27 4.67 2.28
CA CYS A 44 15.98 4.31 3.67
C CYS A 44 16.44 2.88 4.02
N PRO A 45 16.60 2.52 5.31
CA PRO A 45 16.98 1.17 5.69
C PRO A 45 15.96 0.10 5.26
N ILE A 46 16.43 -1.10 4.90
CA ILE A 46 15.57 -2.25 4.55
C ILE A 46 14.53 -2.56 5.66
N ASN A 47 14.89 -2.40 6.92
CA ASN A 47 13.94 -2.60 8.03
C ASN A 47 12.83 -1.54 8.08
N THR A 48 13.13 -0.33 7.62
CA THR A 48 12.12 0.73 7.41
C THR A 48 11.19 0.33 6.27
N VAL A 49 11.71 -0.17 5.15
CA VAL A 49 10.90 -0.68 4.03
C VAL A 49 9.91 -1.75 4.49
N LYS A 50 10.37 -2.76 5.24
CA LYS A 50 9.51 -3.81 5.78
C LYS A 50 8.36 -3.23 6.61
N THR A 51 8.68 -2.24 7.45
CA THR A 51 7.69 -1.57 8.30
C THR A 51 6.71 -0.73 7.48
N LEU A 52 7.19 0.00 6.47
CA LEU A 52 6.36 0.79 5.56
C LEU A 52 5.38 -0.09 4.78
N ILE A 53 5.85 -1.21 4.22
CA ILE A 53 5.01 -2.16 3.48
C ILE A 53 3.97 -2.78 4.43
N HIS A 54 4.40 -3.24 5.61
CA HIS A 54 3.50 -3.86 6.56
C HIS A 54 2.39 -2.89 7.01
N ARG A 55 2.77 -1.68 7.47
CA ARG A 55 1.81 -0.65 7.90
C ARG A 55 0.92 -0.18 6.75
N GLY A 56 1.48 -0.02 5.55
CA GLY A 56 0.72 0.36 4.37
C GLY A 56 -0.35 -0.69 4.01
N ARG A 57 -0.01 -1.97 4.08
CA ARG A 57 -0.97 -3.07 3.83
C ARG A 57 -2.08 -3.14 4.89
N LEU A 58 -1.74 -2.96 6.16
CA LEU A 58 -2.75 -2.91 7.24
C LEU A 58 -3.71 -1.74 7.03
N ARG A 59 -3.17 -0.54 6.81
CA ARG A 59 -4.01 0.65 6.60
C ARG A 59 -4.84 0.53 5.32
N LEU A 60 -4.31 -0.06 4.26
CA LEU A 60 -5.06 -0.30 3.03
C LEU A 60 -6.22 -1.27 3.27
N ALA A 61 -6.02 -2.32 4.07
CA ALA A 61 -7.07 -3.26 4.42
C ALA A 61 -8.20 -2.59 5.23
N GLU A 62 -7.85 -1.77 6.23
CA GLU A 62 -8.82 -0.97 7.01
C GLU A 62 -9.64 -0.06 6.09
N LEU A 63 -8.98 0.70 5.22
CA LEU A 63 -9.64 1.64 4.30
C LEU A 63 -10.59 0.94 3.31
N LEU A 64 -10.24 -0.27 2.88
CA LEU A 64 -11.09 -1.08 2.00
C LEU A 64 -12.28 -1.68 2.76
N ALA A 65 -12.08 -2.10 4.02
CA ALA A 65 -13.17 -2.58 4.88
C ALA A 65 -14.18 -1.45 5.19
N GLU A 66 -13.68 -0.27 5.56
CA GLU A 66 -14.48 0.94 5.76
C GLU A 66 -15.32 1.27 4.51
N ALA A 67 -14.71 1.18 3.32
CA ALA A 67 -15.38 1.46 2.04
C ALA A 67 -16.42 0.39 1.65
N ASP A 68 -16.21 -0.86 2.04
CA ASP A 68 -17.18 -1.96 1.86
C ASP A 68 -18.32 -1.92 2.91
N GLY A 69 -18.31 -0.94 3.84
CA GLY A 69 -19.30 -0.82 4.90
C GLY A 69 -19.13 -1.84 6.03
N ILE A 70 -17.96 -2.47 6.12
CA ILE A 70 -17.60 -3.42 7.17
C ILE A 70 -16.84 -2.64 8.25
N PRO A 71 -17.40 -2.47 9.46
CA PRO A 71 -16.69 -1.80 10.54
C PRO A 71 -15.40 -2.56 10.90
N SER A 72 -14.29 -1.81 10.97
CA SER A 72 -13.00 -2.29 11.51
C SER A 72 -12.99 -2.27 13.03
#